data_AF-A0A9P8CHA9-F1
#
_entry.id   AF-A0A9P8CHA9-F1
#
_cell.length_a   1.000
_cell.length_b   1.000
_cell.length_c   1.000
_cell.angle_alpha   90.00
_cell.angle_beta   90.00
_cell.angle_gamma   90.00
#
_symmetry.space_group_name_H-M   'P 1'
#
loop_
_entity.id
_entity.type
_entity.pdbx_description
1 polymer ?
#
loop_
_entity_poly.entity_id
_entity_poly.type
_entity_poly.pdbx_seq_one_letter_code
_entity_poly.pdbx_strand_id
1 'polypeptide(L)'
;MQFTTIALSALSVASALADITVHVVRVGSVNGSLAYYPNNLVAAMGDMVQFQFAPANHTVTQSTFDQPCQPISAFSNVTGIHSGFMPVSANDSMTPTYTILVNSTTPMWLYCAQGMHCQKGMTMVINENTSANATRSLANFQTLAGLAATTVEAGPSVSNGTASTVGIPESSSSASAGTDSSSSDGTAVSSGTASESAASSTGVAASSSDTATSQTTSSATSLAVPAFAGLLALSFALLI
;
A
#
# COMPACT_ATOMS: atom_id res chain seq x y z
N MET A 1 75.24 16.86 21.21
CA MET A 1 74.35 16.19 20.24
C MET A 1 73.40 15.28 21.01
N GLN A 2 72.21 15.76 21.37
CA GLN A 2 71.14 14.90 21.91
C GLN A 2 70.10 14.74 20.80
N PHE A 3 69.74 13.51 20.45
CA PHE A 3 68.80 13.20 19.39
C PHE A 3 67.46 12.80 19.99
N THR A 4 66.50 13.72 19.99
CA THR A 4 65.16 13.49 20.55
C THR A 4 64.32 12.67 19.58
N THR A 5 64.20 11.36 19.82
CA THR A 5 63.37 10.47 19.01
C THR A 5 61.88 10.69 19.31
N ILE A 6 61.17 11.33 18.38
CA ILE A 6 59.71 11.46 18.43
C ILE A 6 59.09 10.14 17.95
N ALA A 7 58.40 9.43 18.84
CA ALA A 7 57.64 8.23 18.47
C ALA A 7 56.27 8.62 17.90
N LEU A 8 56.04 8.36 16.61
CA LEU A 8 54.72 8.54 16.01
C LEU A 8 53.85 7.31 16.30
N SER A 9 52.90 7.45 17.21
CA SER A 9 51.86 6.43 17.44
C SER A 9 50.84 6.46 16.28
N ALA A 10 50.89 5.45 15.43
CA ALA A 10 49.94 5.29 14.32
C ALA A 10 48.55 4.91 14.85
N LEU A 11 47.59 5.84 14.79
CA LEU A 11 46.18 5.55 15.05
C LEU A 11 45.58 4.82 13.85
N SER A 12 45.42 3.50 13.96
CA SER A 12 44.68 2.68 13.00
C SER A 12 43.17 2.94 13.15
N VAL A 13 42.66 3.93 12.43
CA VAL A 13 41.21 4.13 12.26
C VAL A 13 40.61 2.97 11.47
N ALA A 14 40.10 1.98 12.19
CA ALA A 14 39.29 0.90 11.63
C ALA A 14 37.91 1.47 11.25
N SER A 15 37.75 1.86 9.99
CA SER A 15 36.45 2.26 9.43
C SER A 15 35.51 1.06 9.46
N ALA A 16 34.62 1.00 10.45
CA ALA A 16 33.53 0.04 10.48
C ALA A 16 32.59 0.32 9.30
N LEU A 17 32.64 -0.53 8.28
CA LEU A 17 31.61 -0.57 7.25
C LEU A 17 30.33 -1.07 7.92
N ALA A 18 29.31 -0.21 8.01
CA ALA A 18 27.98 -0.65 8.39
C ALA A 18 27.33 -1.32 7.16
N ASP A 19 27.09 -2.62 7.25
CA ASP A 19 26.36 -3.36 6.21
C ASP A 19 24.93 -2.83 6.11
N ILE A 20 24.59 -2.20 4.98
CA ILE A 20 23.24 -1.69 4.71
C ILE A 20 22.33 -2.86 4.39
N THR A 21 21.37 -3.17 5.26
CA THR A 21 20.41 -4.25 5.01
C THR A 21 19.28 -3.75 4.11
N VAL A 22 18.93 -4.53 3.09
CA VAL A 22 17.73 -4.31 2.26
C VAL A 22 16.64 -5.27 2.69
N HIS A 23 15.67 -4.76 3.45
CA HIS A 23 14.50 -5.52 3.88
C HIS A 23 13.47 -5.56 2.75
N VAL A 24 13.03 -6.75 2.34
CA VAL A 24 12.01 -6.89 1.29
C VAL A 24 10.63 -7.08 1.91
N VAL A 25 9.66 -6.30 1.45
CA VAL A 25 8.25 -6.39 1.82
C VAL A 25 7.41 -6.64 0.56
N ARG A 26 6.72 -7.78 0.48
CA ARG A 26 5.75 -8.02 -0.59
C ARG A 26 4.47 -7.26 -0.29
N VAL A 27 4.02 -6.42 -1.23
CA VAL A 27 2.76 -5.67 -1.16
C VAL A 27 1.70 -6.48 -1.90
N GLY A 28 0.75 -7.03 -1.17
CA GLY A 28 -0.24 -7.96 -1.71
C GLY A 28 0.31 -9.38 -1.95
N SER A 29 -0.44 -10.19 -2.70
CA SER A 29 -0.02 -11.53 -3.14
C SER A 29 -0.66 -11.88 -4.47
N VAL A 30 -0.04 -12.80 -5.24
CA VAL A 30 -0.60 -13.33 -6.50
C VAL A 30 -2.00 -13.94 -6.34
N ASN A 31 -2.35 -14.37 -5.12
CA ASN A 31 -3.69 -14.87 -4.76
C ASN A 31 -4.68 -13.75 -4.36
N GLY A 32 -4.38 -12.47 -4.64
CA GLY A 32 -5.26 -11.33 -4.32
C GLY A 32 -5.32 -10.94 -2.84
N SER A 33 -4.32 -11.30 -2.04
CA SER A 33 -4.31 -10.97 -0.59
C SER A 33 -4.16 -9.48 -0.34
N LEU A 34 -4.95 -8.93 0.59
CA LEU A 34 -4.92 -7.52 0.98
C LEU A 34 -4.02 -7.29 2.21
N ALA A 35 -2.73 -7.64 2.08
CA ALA A 35 -1.78 -7.57 3.19
C ALA A 35 -0.35 -7.24 2.73
N TYR A 36 0.46 -6.78 3.67
CA TYR A 36 1.91 -6.66 3.51
C TYR A 36 2.60 -7.88 4.13
N TYR A 37 3.70 -8.33 3.52
CA TYR A 37 4.46 -9.49 3.99
C TYR A 37 5.96 -9.17 4.07
N PRO A 38 6.54 -8.99 5.27
CA PRO A 38 5.88 -8.92 6.58
C PRO A 38 5.04 -7.64 6.77
N ASN A 39 4.09 -7.67 7.71
CA ASN A 39 3.30 -6.48 8.14
C ASN A 39 3.81 -5.85 9.45
N ASN A 40 4.74 -6.48 10.15
CA ASN A 40 5.53 -5.85 11.22
C ASN A 40 7.01 -6.12 10.91
N LEU A 41 7.77 -5.06 10.72
CA LEU A 41 9.18 -5.10 10.30
C LEU A 41 10.04 -4.31 11.30
N VAL A 42 11.21 -4.84 11.64
CA VAL A 42 12.25 -4.11 12.38
C VAL A 42 13.42 -3.86 11.44
N ALA A 43 13.86 -2.61 11.34
CA ALA A 43 14.94 -2.18 10.45
C ALA A 43 15.79 -1.09 11.13
N ALA A 44 17.11 -1.19 11.03
CA ALA A 44 18.04 -0.25 11.64
C ALA A 44 18.02 1.12 10.94
N MET A 45 18.45 2.17 11.65
CA MET A 45 18.69 3.47 11.01
C MET A 45 19.85 3.33 10.01
N GLY A 46 19.59 3.66 8.74
CA GLY A 46 20.51 3.43 7.62
C GLY A 46 20.14 2.24 6.73
N ASP A 47 19.26 1.33 7.18
CA ASP A 47 18.73 0.26 6.33
C ASP A 47 17.78 0.79 5.25
N MET A 48 17.60 -0.01 4.21
CA MET A 48 16.63 0.24 3.13
C MET A 48 15.45 -0.73 3.25
N VAL A 49 14.23 -0.27 2.97
CA VAL A 49 13.05 -1.14 2.86
C VAL A 49 12.52 -1.07 1.44
N GLN A 50 12.56 -2.19 0.73
CA GLN A 50 12.05 -2.33 -0.64
C GLN A 50 10.70 -3.04 -0.63
N PHE A 51 9.69 -2.31 -1.09
CA PHE A 51 8.35 -2.80 -1.34
C PHE A 51 8.27 -3.37 -2.77
N GLN A 52 7.87 -4.64 -2.91
CA GLN A 52 7.70 -5.33 -4.20
C GLN A 52 6.23 -5.66 -4.39
N PHE A 53 5.62 -5.24 -5.50
CA PHE A 53 4.17 -5.22 -5.65
C PHE A 53 3.64 -6.46 -6.38
N ALA A 54 2.69 -7.16 -5.77
CA ALA A 54 1.99 -8.27 -6.41
C ALA A 54 0.91 -7.76 -7.40
N PRO A 55 0.37 -8.65 -8.27
CA PRO A 55 -0.77 -8.34 -9.13
C PRO A 55 -1.95 -7.66 -8.42
N ALA A 56 -2.73 -6.90 -9.21
CA ALA A 56 -3.69 -5.85 -8.79
C ALA A 56 -3.01 -4.49 -8.56
N ASN A 57 -3.66 -3.57 -7.85
CA ASN A 57 -3.18 -2.19 -7.64
C ASN A 57 -3.12 -1.87 -6.15
N HIS A 58 -1.97 -1.39 -5.69
CA HIS A 58 -1.72 -1.10 -4.28
C HIS A 58 -0.89 0.17 -4.12
N THR A 59 -0.76 0.63 -2.88
CA THR A 59 0.15 1.70 -2.48
C THR A 59 0.88 1.30 -1.20
N VAL A 60 1.95 2.01 -0.91
CA VAL A 60 2.48 2.21 0.44
C VAL A 60 2.28 3.68 0.76
N THR A 61 1.53 3.99 1.81
CA THR A 61 1.28 5.38 2.23
C THR A 61 1.43 5.49 3.73
N GLN A 62 2.16 6.49 4.22
CA GLN A 62 2.32 6.73 5.65
C GLN A 62 1.15 7.50 6.25
N SER A 63 0.69 7.07 7.43
CA SER A 63 -0.25 7.78 8.28
C SER A 63 0.36 8.10 9.65
N THR A 64 -0.38 8.81 10.51
CA THR A 64 -0.17 8.68 11.96
C THR A 64 -0.80 7.38 12.45
N PHE A 65 -0.47 6.93 13.67
CA PHE A 65 -1.18 5.81 14.30
C PHE A 65 -2.66 6.15 14.58
N ASP A 66 -2.92 7.40 14.99
CA ASP A 66 -4.22 7.85 15.47
C ASP A 66 -5.20 8.22 14.35
N GLN A 67 -4.70 8.33 13.10
CA GLN A 67 -5.48 8.60 11.89
C GLN A 67 -5.10 7.59 10.78
N PRO A 68 -5.42 6.30 10.94
CA PRO A 68 -5.20 5.29 9.90
C PRO A 68 -6.00 5.61 8.63
N CYS A 69 -5.57 5.05 7.50
CA CYS A 69 -6.19 5.24 6.18
C CYS A 69 -6.13 6.67 5.63
N GLN A 70 -5.42 7.58 6.31
CA GLN A 70 -5.25 8.99 5.93
C GLN A 70 -3.77 9.37 5.85
N PRO A 71 -3.34 10.27 4.95
CA PRO A 71 -1.94 10.59 4.77
C PRO A 71 -1.40 11.41 5.95
N ILE A 72 -0.19 11.09 6.41
CA ILE A 72 0.48 11.73 7.57
C ILE A 72 0.65 13.26 7.42
N SER A 73 0.70 13.75 6.17
CA SER A 73 0.76 15.18 5.83
C SER A 73 -0.55 15.94 6.08
N ALA A 74 -1.69 15.26 6.23
CA ALA A 74 -2.96 15.89 6.63
C ALA A 74 -3.06 16.13 8.15
N PHE A 75 -2.18 15.51 8.94
CA PHE A 75 -2.23 15.51 10.42
C PHE A 75 -0.89 15.87 11.09
N SER A 76 0.14 16.20 10.31
CA SER A 76 1.44 16.62 10.81
C SER A 76 2.23 17.40 9.76
N ASN A 77 3.26 18.13 10.20
CA ASN A 77 4.18 18.86 9.31
C ASN A 77 5.27 17.95 8.69
N VAL A 78 5.05 16.64 8.62
CA VAL A 78 6.02 15.67 8.10
C VAL A 78 5.63 15.25 6.68
N THR A 79 6.56 15.43 5.72
CA THR A 79 6.45 14.80 4.41
C THR A 79 6.57 13.28 4.58
N GLY A 80 5.46 12.56 4.41
CA GLY A 80 5.43 11.11 4.55
C GLY A 80 6.02 10.36 3.36
N ILE A 81 6.26 9.07 3.57
CA ILE A 81 6.50 8.14 2.45
C ILE A 81 5.19 7.87 1.70
N HIS A 82 5.26 7.91 0.37
CA HIS A 82 4.18 7.48 -0.51
C HIS A 82 4.75 6.90 -1.82
N SER A 83 4.23 5.75 -2.23
CA SER A 83 4.61 5.09 -3.49
C SER A 83 3.84 5.56 -4.72
N GLY A 84 2.76 6.35 -4.56
CA GLY A 84 1.69 6.41 -5.55
C GLY A 84 0.99 5.06 -5.73
N PHE A 85 0.08 4.96 -6.69
CA PHE A 85 -0.48 3.68 -7.16
C PHE A 85 0.52 2.90 -8.01
N MET A 86 0.74 1.64 -7.65
CA MET A 86 1.59 0.68 -8.34
C MET A 86 0.71 -0.47 -8.89
N PRO A 87 0.15 -0.32 -10.11
CA PRO A 87 -0.64 -1.36 -10.76
C PRO A 87 0.25 -2.43 -11.40
N VAL A 88 -0.13 -3.70 -11.24
CA VAL A 88 0.60 -4.87 -11.75
C VAL A 88 -0.41 -5.84 -12.37
N SER A 89 -0.14 -6.31 -13.59
CA SER A 89 -0.96 -7.31 -14.28
C SER A 89 -0.73 -8.70 -13.70
N ALA A 90 -1.73 -9.57 -13.78
CA ALA A 90 -1.61 -10.97 -13.37
C ALA A 90 -0.60 -11.79 -14.20
N ASN A 91 -0.20 -11.28 -15.37
CA ASN A 91 0.70 -11.94 -16.32
C ASN A 91 2.07 -11.24 -16.46
N ASP A 92 2.36 -10.19 -15.67
CA ASP A 92 3.65 -9.50 -15.76
C ASP A 92 4.77 -10.35 -15.17
N SER A 93 5.91 -10.42 -15.86
CA SER A 93 7.14 -11.07 -15.34
C SER A 93 8.00 -10.13 -14.48
N MET A 94 7.64 -8.85 -14.43
CA MET A 94 8.35 -7.77 -13.74
C MET A 94 7.37 -7.02 -12.84
N THR A 95 7.77 -6.76 -11.59
CA THR A 95 7.01 -5.98 -10.61
C THR A 95 7.65 -4.61 -10.40
N PRO A 96 6.87 -3.51 -10.35
CA PRO A 96 7.37 -2.24 -9.86
C PRO A 96 7.77 -2.39 -8.39
N THR A 97 8.81 -1.66 -7.99
CA THR A 97 9.26 -1.60 -6.61
C THR A 97 9.32 -0.17 -6.14
N TYR A 98 9.13 0.05 -4.84
CA TYR A 98 9.31 1.34 -4.17
C TYR A 98 10.27 1.12 -3.00
N THR A 99 11.34 1.92 -2.89
CA THR A 99 12.37 1.73 -1.85
C THR A 99 12.55 2.99 -1.01
N ILE A 100 12.55 2.84 0.31
CA ILE A 100 12.75 3.93 1.28
C ILE A 100 14.03 3.73 2.08
N LEU A 101 14.61 4.83 2.58
CA LEU A 101 15.69 4.83 3.57
C LEU A 101 15.12 4.98 4.98
N VAL A 102 15.54 4.13 5.92
CA VAL A 102 15.15 4.20 7.33
C VAL A 102 15.99 5.26 8.03
N ASN A 103 15.50 6.51 8.02
CA ASN A 103 16.17 7.66 8.63
C ASN A 103 16.07 7.71 10.17
N SER A 104 15.29 6.81 10.80
CA SER A 104 15.01 6.83 12.24
C SER A 104 14.39 5.50 12.70
N THR A 105 14.59 5.13 13.97
CA THR A 105 13.92 3.99 14.62
C THR A 105 12.55 4.34 15.22
N THR A 106 11.99 5.51 14.91
CA THR A 106 10.62 5.88 15.27
C THR A 106 9.58 5.07 14.49
N PRO A 107 8.48 4.58 15.12
CA PRO A 107 7.48 3.77 14.44
C PRO A 107 6.84 4.47 13.23
N MET A 108 6.88 3.81 12.07
CA MET A 108 6.21 4.27 10.84
C MET A 108 4.97 3.41 10.58
N TRP A 109 3.79 4.03 10.58
CA TRP A 109 2.50 3.39 10.39
C TRP A 109 2.05 3.57 8.94
N LEU A 110 1.83 2.46 8.22
CA LEU A 110 1.63 2.46 6.77
C LEU A 110 0.33 1.75 6.39
N TYR A 111 -0.33 2.22 5.34
CA TYR A 111 -1.56 1.65 4.81
C TYR A 111 -1.60 1.66 3.28
N CYS A 112 -2.46 0.81 2.70
CA CYS A 112 -2.77 0.84 1.28
C CYS A 112 -3.97 1.76 1.00
N ALA A 113 -3.78 2.75 0.14
CA ALA A 113 -4.78 3.76 -0.19
C ALA A 113 -5.84 3.28 -1.23
N GLN A 114 -5.74 2.04 -1.72
CA GLN A 114 -6.68 1.51 -2.72
C GLN A 114 -8.05 1.20 -2.08
N GLY A 115 -9.01 2.11 -2.25
CA GLY A 115 -10.41 1.90 -1.86
C GLY A 115 -10.56 1.47 -0.40
N MET A 116 -11.11 0.27 -0.16
CA MET A 116 -11.32 -0.29 1.18
C MET A 116 -10.17 -1.18 1.68
N HIS A 117 -8.99 -1.19 1.04
CA HIS A 117 -7.90 -2.10 1.44
C HIS A 117 -7.44 -1.82 2.88
N CYS A 118 -7.32 -0.55 3.27
CA CYS A 118 -6.94 -0.16 4.63
C CYS A 118 -7.94 -0.63 5.70
N GLN A 119 -9.25 -0.39 5.53
CA GLN A 119 -10.29 -0.87 6.46
C GLN A 119 -10.37 -2.40 6.53
N LYS A 120 -9.98 -3.10 5.46
CA LYS A 120 -9.86 -4.56 5.43
C LYS A 120 -8.54 -5.08 6.03
N GLY A 121 -7.77 -4.22 6.68
CA GLY A 121 -6.56 -4.58 7.42
C GLY A 121 -5.26 -4.46 6.63
N MET A 122 -5.28 -3.97 5.37
CA MET A 122 -4.05 -3.77 4.57
C MET A 122 -3.22 -2.60 5.09
N THR A 123 -2.50 -2.91 6.15
CA THR A 123 -1.75 -2.01 7.03
C THR A 123 -0.50 -2.71 7.53
N MET A 124 0.53 -1.94 7.83
CA MET A 124 1.76 -2.46 8.42
C MET A 124 2.45 -1.42 9.30
N VAL A 125 3.42 -1.87 10.08
CA VAL A 125 4.31 -1.03 10.88
C VAL A 125 5.77 -1.37 10.60
N ILE A 126 6.61 -0.34 10.53
CA ILE A 126 8.07 -0.47 10.59
C ILE A 126 8.52 0.12 11.93
N ASN A 127 9.36 -0.62 12.66
CA ASN A 127 9.87 -0.27 13.98
C ASN A 127 8.75 -0.03 15.02
N GLU A 128 7.84 -1.01 15.19
CA GLU A 128 6.88 -0.97 16.30
C GLU A 128 7.60 -0.85 17.65
N ASN A 129 7.10 -0.01 18.55
CA ASN A 129 7.68 0.18 19.88
C ASN A 129 6.62 0.10 20.98
N THR A 130 6.01 -1.08 21.09
CA THR A 130 5.07 -1.45 22.16
C THR A 130 5.72 -1.46 23.54
N SER A 131 7.05 -1.53 23.65
CA SER A 131 7.77 -1.33 24.92
C SER A 131 7.75 0.12 25.42
N ALA A 132 7.70 1.10 24.53
CA ALA A 132 7.56 2.51 24.89
C ALA A 132 6.09 2.94 25.02
N ASN A 133 5.19 2.33 24.24
CA ASN A 133 3.75 2.51 24.40
C ASN A 133 2.96 1.27 23.95
N ALA A 134 2.52 0.47 24.92
CA ALA A 134 1.80 -0.78 24.68
C ALA A 134 0.43 -0.61 23.96
N THR A 135 -0.16 0.60 23.91
CA THR A 135 -1.39 0.83 23.14
C THR A 135 -1.13 1.06 21.65
N ARG A 136 0.11 1.35 21.25
CA ARG A 136 0.50 1.62 19.85
C ARG A 136 1.10 0.38 19.20
N SER A 137 0.25 -0.63 19.01
CA SER A 137 0.55 -1.92 18.36
C SER A 137 -0.15 -2.05 17.00
N LEU A 138 0.36 -2.91 16.12
CA LEU A 138 -0.26 -3.20 14.82
C LEU A 138 -1.71 -3.71 14.93
N ALA A 139 -2.02 -4.51 15.94
CA ALA A 139 -3.39 -4.99 16.18
C ALA A 139 -4.36 -3.83 16.53
N ASN A 140 -3.90 -2.86 17.32
CA ASN A 140 -4.69 -1.68 17.64
C ASN A 140 -4.78 -0.72 16.43
N PHE A 141 -3.71 -0.58 15.64
CA PHE A 141 -3.73 0.19 14.40
C PHE A 141 -4.71 -0.39 13.37
N GLN A 142 -4.74 -1.72 13.23
CA GLN A 142 -5.72 -2.45 12.41
C GLN A 142 -7.15 -2.27 12.92
N THR A 143 -7.35 -2.27 14.23
CA THR A 143 -8.66 -2.02 14.85
C THR A 143 -9.16 -0.61 14.55
N LEU A 144 -8.29 0.41 14.65
CA LEU A 144 -8.61 1.78 14.28
C LEU A 144 -8.84 1.92 12.76
N ALA A 145 -8.05 1.23 11.93
CA ALA A 145 -8.19 1.24 10.47
C ALA A 145 -9.54 0.66 10.03
N GLY A 146 -10.01 -0.42 10.65
CA GLY A 146 -11.35 -0.99 10.41
C GLY A 146 -12.52 -0.05 10.77
N LEU A 147 -12.27 1.02 11.53
CA LEU A 147 -13.23 2.06 11.89
C LEU A 147 -13.09 3.34 11.06
N ALA A 148 -12.09 3.43 10.16
CA ALA A 148 -11.82 4.63 9.37
C ALA A 148 -12.86 4.84 8.26
N ALA A 149 -13.67 5.89 8.40
CA ALA A 149 -14.81 6.19 7.52
C ALA A 149 -14.45 6.36 6.03
N THR A 150 -13.22 6.80 5.72
CA THR A 150 -12.70 6.92 4.35
C THR A 150 -11.24 6.48 4.29
N THR A 151 -10.77 6.19 3.08
CA THR A 151 -9.36 6.06 2.75
C THR A 151 -8.98 7.22 1.81
N VAL A 152 -7.83 7.84 2.05
CA VAL A 152 -7.33 8.98 1.28
C VAL A 152 -5.91 8.69 0.78
N GLU A 153 -5.61 9.08 -0.46
CA GLU A 153 -4.27 9.01 -1.06
C GLU A 153 -3.46 10.27 -0.71
N ALA A 154 -2.12 10.20 -0.67
CA ALA A 154 -1.29 11.38 -0.42
C ALA A 154 -1.12 12.29 -1.65
N GLY A 155 -1.66 11.90 -2.81
CA GLY A 155 -1.51 12.53 -4.11
C GLY A 155 -0.77 11.61 -5.11
N PRO A 156 -0.88 11.86 -6.42
CA PRO A 156 -0.48 10.90 -7.47
C PRO A 156 1.03 10.71 -7.66
N SER A 157 1.86 11.26 -6.77
CA SER A 157 3.32 11.33 -6.91
C SER A 157 4.03 10.53 -5.83
N VAL A 158 5.09 9.82 -6.21
CA VAL A 158 6.06 9.25 -5.27
C VAL A 158 6.68 10.34 -4.38
N SER A 159 6.74 10.11 -3.07
CA SER A 159 7.43 10.97 -2.10
C SER A 159 8.34 10.13 -1.20
N ASN A 160 9.47 10.70 -0.76
CA ASN A 160 10.40 10.12 0.21
C ASN A 160 10.86 8.66 -0.05
N GLY A 161 10.92 8.26 -1.32
CA GLY A 161 11.44 6.96 -1.76
C GLY A 161 11.65 6.92 -3.28
N THR A 162 12.27 5.85 -3.77
CA THR A 162 12.63 5.68 -5.19
C THR A 162 11.84 4.53 -5.81
N ALA A 163 11.20 4.79 -6.96
CA ALA A 163 10.56 3.75 -7.77
C ALA A 163 11.58 3.04 -8.69
N SER A 164 11.39 1.74 -8.90
CA SER A 164 12.19 0.91 -9.82
C SER A 164 11.38 -0.30 -10.28
N THR A 165 11.99 -1.32 -10.88
CA THR A 165 11.31 -2.55 -11.33
C THR A 165 12.25 -3.76 -11.21
N VAL A 166 11.73 -4.88 -10.70
CA VAL A 166 12.48 -6.13 -10.43
C VAL A 166 11.67 -7.31 -10.97
N GLY A 167 12.29 -8.43 -11.32
CA GLY A 167 11.57 -9.64 -11.72
C GLY A 167 10.67 -10.16 -10.59
N ILE A 168 9.48 -10.69 -10.90
CA ILE A 168 8.59 -11.24 -9.86
C ILE A 168 9.23 -12.50 -9.26
N PRO A 169 9.49 -12.56 -7.95
CA PRO A 169 9.96 -13.79 -7.32
C PRO A 169 8.81 -14.79 -7.24
N GLU A 170 8.91 -15.84 -8.06
CA GLU A 170 8.10 -17.05 -7.93
C GLU A 170 8.15 -17.57 -6.49
N SER A 171 7.00 -17.99 -5.97
CA SER A 171 6.93 -18.63 -4.66
C SER A 171 7.47 -20.06 -4.78
N SER A 172 8.79 -20.20 -4.68
CA SER A 172 9.50 -21.49 -4.68
C SER A 172 8.96 -22.37 -3.54
N SER A 173 8.00 -23.22 -3.89
CA SER A 173 7.39 -24.17 -2.97
C SER A 173 8.41 -25.25 -2.65
N SER A 174 8.83 -25.35 -1.40
CA SER A 174 9.77 -26.38 -0.94
C SER A 174 9.19 -27.77 -1.18
N ALA A 175 9.55 -28.37 -2.32
CA ALA A 175 9.10 -29.69 -2.72
C ALA A 175 9.78 -30.77 -1.87
N SER A 176 9.16 -31.10 -0.73
CA SER A 176 9.51 -32.31 0.03
C SER A 176 9.31 -33.54 -0.86
N ALA A 177 10.40 -34.19 -1.25
CA ALA A 177 10.34 -35.43 -2.00
C ALA A 177 9.67 -36.52 -1.15
N GLY A 178 8.54 -37.05 -1.63
CA GLY A 178 7.81 -38.17 -1.05
C GLY A 178 7.66 -39.27 -2.09
N THR A 179 8.42 -40.35 -1.94
CA THR A 179 8.40 -41.50 -2.84
C THR A 179 7.18 -42.40 -2.61
N ASP A 180 6.56 -42.80 -3.72
CA ASP A 180 5.90 -44.08 -3.97
C ASP A 180 5.02 -44.73 -2.88
N SER A 181 3.74 -44.92 -3.22
CA SER A 181 3.21 -46.29 -3.34
C SER A 181 1.93 -46.37 -4.18
N SER A 182 1.84 -47.45 -4.96
CA SER A 182 0.83 -47.71 -5.98
C SER A 182 -0.58 -47.98 -5.45
N SER A 183 -1.57 -47.72 -6.31
CA SER A 183 -2.73 -48.61 -6.49
C SER A 183 -3.19 -48.53 -7.94
N SER A 184 -3.67 -49.64 -8.49
CA SER A 184 -3.96 -49.82 -9.92
C SER A 184 -5.47 -49.93 -10.18
N ASP A 185 -5.81 -50.16 -11.45
CA ASP A 185 -7.14 -50.36 -12.03
C ASP A 185 -8.06 -49.12 -12.10
N GLY A 186 -8.65 -48.80 -13.27
CA GLY A 186 -8.43 -49.43 -14.57
C GLY A 186 -9.41 -48.99 -15.66
N THR A 187 -9.27 -49.62 -16.84
CA THR A 187 -10.14 -49.48 -18.03
C THR A 187 -10.01 -48.19 -18.83
N ALA A 188 -9.68 -48.33 -20.12
CA ALA A 188 -9.72 -47.26 -21.11
C ALA A 188 -10.89 -47.45 -22.09
N VAL A 189 -11.38 -46.35 -22.68
CA VAL A 189 -12.02 -46.38 -24.00
C VAL A 189 -11.88 -45.02 -24.68
N SER A 190 -11.81 -45.02 -26.02
CA SER A 190 -11.72 -43.80 -26.83
C SER A 190 -12.73 -43.83 -27.97
N SER A 191 -13.68 -42.90 -27.97
CA SER A 191 -14.57 -42.57 -29.09
C SER A 191 -15.44 -41.35 -28.72
N GLY A 192 -15.64 -40.34 -29.57
CA GLY A 192 -15.01 -40.09 -30.86
C GLY A 192 -15.61 -38.87 -31.59
N THR A 193 -14.99 -38.52 -32.71
CA THR A 193 -15.60 -37.92 -33.92
C THR A 193 -16.40 -36.62 -33.80
N ALA A 194 -15.91 -35.56 -34.47
CA ALA A 194 -16.65 -34.33 -34.74
C ALA A 194 -17.61 -34.46 -35.94
N SER A 195 -18.62 -33.58 -36.02
CA SER A 195 -19.20 -33.14 -37.29
C SER A 195 -19.88 -31.77 -37.14
N GLU A 196 -19.75 -30.93 -38.16
CA GLU A 196 -20.42 -29.64 -38.29
C GLU A 196 -21.77 -29.77 -39.01
N SER A 197 -22.73 -28.89 -38.70
CA SER A 197 -23.77 -28.30 -39.58
C SER A 197 -24.70 -27.43 -38.72
N ALA A 198 -25.03 -26.16 -38.98
CA ALA A 198 -25.37 -25.39 -40.20
C ALA A 198 -26.90 -25.22 -40.40
N ALA A 199 -27.30 -24.11 -41.07
CA ALA A 199 -28.64 -23.50 -41.13
C ALA A 199 -29.13 -22.89 -39.79
N SER A 200 -29.54 -21.61 -39.64
CA SER A 200 -29.93 -20.49 -40.53
C SER A 200 -31.34 -20.52 -41.15
N SER A 201 -32.25 -19.68 -40.64
CA SER A 201 -33.33 -19.03 -41.42
C SER A 201 -34.03 -17.86 -40.68
N THR A 202 -33.78 -16.64 -41.18
CA THR A 202 -34.68 -15.45 -41.33
C THR A 202 -36.04 -15.28 -40.62
N GLY A 203 -36.30 -14.03 -40.18
CA GLY A 203 -37.58 -13.45 -39.71
C GLY A 203 -37.31 -12.16 -38.90
N VAL A 204 -37.34 -10.90 -39.37
CA VAL A 204 -38.27 -10.10 -40.22
C VAL A 204 -39.74 -10.13 -39.75
N ALA A 205 -40.44 -9.00 -39.48
CA ALA A 205 -40.03 -7.58 -39.50
C ALA A 205 -40.87 -6.63 -38.59
N ALA A 206 -40.24 -5.50 -38.25
CA ALA A 206 -40.72 -4.10 -38.10
C ALA A 206 -42.20 -3.73 -37.75
N SER A 207 -42.34 -2.84 -36.76
CA SER A 207 -42.98 -1.49 -36.83
C SER A 207 -42.70 -0.73 -35.50
N SER A 208 -42.27 0.55 -35.46
CA SER A 208 -43.00 1.81 -35.80
C SER A 208 -44.16 2.08 -34.80
N SER A 209 -44.24 3.17 -34.02
CA SER A 209 -43.44 4.43 -33.95
C SER A 209 -43.46 4.99 -32.48
N ASP A 210 -43.32 6.28 -32.08
CA ASP A 210 -43.18 7.59 -32.76
C ASP A 210 -42.62 8.75 -31.85
N THR A 211 -42.24 9.86 -32.50
CA THR A 211 -42.47 11.32 -32.20
C THR A 211 -43.01 11.74 -30.79
N ALA A 212 -42.54 12.80 -30.09
CA ALA A 212 -42.00 14.09 -30.54
C ALA A 212 -41.14 14.92 -29.51
N THR A 213 -40.23 15.75 -30.02
CA THR A 213 -40.13 17.23 -29.81
C THR A 213 -39.93 17.89 -28.42
N SER A 214 -38.67 18.29 -28.18
CA SER A 214 -38.18 19.67 -27.87
C SER A 214 -38.40 20.43 -26.54
N GLN A 215 -37.24 20.97 -26.08
CA GLN A 215 -36.97 22.36 -25.63
C GLN A 215 -37.22 22.85 -24.18
N THR A 216 -36.09 23.25 -23.57
CA THR A 216 -35.82 24.59 -22.99
C THR A 216 -36.66 25.11 -21.81
N THR A 217 -36.03 25.24 -20.64
CA THR A 217 -35.86 26.56 -19.98
C THR A 217 -34.82 26.52 -18.85
N SER A 218 -34.14 27.65 -18.63
CA SER A 218 -33.25 27.86 -17.48
C SER A 218 -34.03 28.39 -16.28
N SER A 219 -33.61 28.03 -15.06
CA SER A 219 -33.77 28.88 -13.86
C SER A 219 -32.82 28.44 -12.76
N ALA A 220 -32.22 29.41 -12.06
CA ALA A 220 -31.47 29.18 -10.83
C ALA A 220 -32.36 29.52 -9.63
N THR A 221 -32.31 28.70 -8.58
CA THR A 221 -33.02 28.97 -7.32
C THR A 221 -32.05 28.81 -6.16
N SER A 222 -31.63 29.95 -5.60
CA SER A 222 -30.89 30.03 -4.34
C SER A 222 -31.78 29.60 -3.16
N LEU A 223 -31.30 28.73 -2.28
CA LEU A 223 -31.99 28.37 -1.03
C LEU A 223 -31.19 28.83 0.19
N ALA A 224 -31.92 29.45 1.12
CA ALA A 224 -31.43 30.32 2.18
C ALA A 224 -30.44 29.70 3.17
N VAL A 225 -29.50 30.53 3.64
CA VAL A 225 -28.78 30.33 4.90
C VAL A 225 -29.62 30.92 6.05
N PRO A 226 -29.91 30.17 7.13
CA PRO A 226 -30.58 30.73 8.30
C PRO A 226 -29.59 31.54 9.15
N ALA A 227 -29.85 32.83 9.32
CA ALA A 227 -29.08 33.68 10.23
C ALA A 227 -29.59 33.52 11.68
N PHE A 228 -28.69 33.20 12.62
CA PHE A 228 -28.96 33.30 14.05
C PHE A 228 -28.10 34.40 14.68
N ALA A 229 -28.75 35.48 15.13
CA ALA A 229 -28.10 36.58 15.83
C ALA A 229 -27.93 36.23 17.32
N GLY A 230 -26.73 35.78 17.71
CA GLY A 230 -26.35 35.54 19.11
C GLY A 230 -25.72 36.78 19.74
N LEU A 231 -26.53 37.63 20.38
CA LEU A 231 -26.07 38.84 21.05
C LEU A 231 -25.53 38.52 22.46
N LEU A 232 -24.24 38.75 22.70
CA LEU A 232 -23.72 38.97 24.06
C LEU A 232 -22.56 39.98 24.02
N ALA A 233 -22.55 40.92 24.97
CA ALA A 233 -21.68 42.09 24.92
C ALA A 233 -20.69 42.15 26.10
N LEU A 234 -19.48 42.65 25.78
CA LEU A 234 -18.62 43.52 26.59
C LEU A 234 -18.51 43.27 28.11
N SER A 235 -17.28 42.95 28.54
CA SER A 235 -16.72 43.43 29.81
C SER A 235 -15.20 43.62 29.66
N PHE A 236 -14.61 44.57 30.39
CA PHE A 236 -13.32 45.19 30.07
C PHE A 236 -12.41 45.26 31.32
N ALA A 237 -11.23 44.64 31.28
CA ALA A 237 -10.08 44.86 32.18
C ALA A 237 -8.85 44.16 31.55
N LEU A 238 -7.70 44.77 31.18
CA LEU A 238 -6.90 45.92 31.64
C LEU A 238 -5.79 45.54 32.65
N LEU A 239 -4.54 45.55 32.17
CA LEU A 239 -3.23 45.46 32.86
C LEU A 239 -3.05 44.25 33.82
N ILE A 240 -1.95 43.51 33.74
CA ILE A 240 -0.53 43.97 33.83
C ILE A 240 0.29 43.49 32.63
#